data_AF-A0A2E2TQ93-F1
#
_entry.id   AF-A0A2E2TQ93-F1
#
_cell.length_a   1.000
_cell.length_b   1.000
_cell.length_c   1.000
_cell.angle_alpha   90.00
_cell.angle_beta   90.00
_cell.angle_gamma   90.00
#
_symmetry.space_group_name_H-M   'P 1'
#
loop_
_entity.id
_entity.type
_entity.pdbx_description
1 polymer ?
#
loop_
_entity_poly.entity_id
_entity_poly.type
_entity_poly.pdbx_seq_one_letter_code
_entity_poly.pdbx_strand_id
1 'polypeptide(L)'
;MEQYNGIINALSPKFASSYDINILNPLYITDLYDVDNTIILAKYSELYFGENLNLVAQTRFFFIPGGRPTNITYGAKDGPIKTQENFISERIFGLQNPIGRPHGSNPKHRFITVSFKAKVFDAVHFFISLNIPPFVIHKTKISFLF
;
A
#
# COMPACT_ATOMS: atom_id res chain seq x y z
N MET A 1 -16.64 -28.65 -1.84
CA MET A 1 -16.46 -27.87 -3.09
C MET A 1 -17.54 -26.82 -3.27
N GLU A 2 -18.84 -27.14 -3.16
CA GLU A 2 -19.93 -26.14 -3.30
C GLU A 2 -19.88 -24.97 -2.31
N GLN A 3 -19.59 -25.22 -1.02
CA GLN A 3 -19.53 -24.15 -0.01
C GLN A 3 -18.42 -23.12 -0.28
N TYR A 4 -17.25 -23.56 -0.77
CA TYR A 4 -16.17 -22.66 -1.17
C TYR A 4 -16.56 -21.81 -2.39
N ASN A 5 -17.24 -22.41 -3.36
CA ASN A 5 -17.76 -21.68 -4.53
C ASN A 5 -18.80 -20.63 -4.09
N GLY A 6 -19.64 -20.93 -3.10
CA GLY A 6 -20.58 -19.97 -2.50
C GLY A 6 -19.88 -18.75 -1.88
N ILE A 7 -18.78 -18.97 -1.16
CA ILE A 7 -17.97 -17.88 -0.58
C ILE A 7 -17.31 -17.03 -1.66
N ILE A 8 -16.75 -17.66 -2.70
CA ILE A 8 -16.12 -16.95 -3.82
C ILE A 8 -17.17 -16.12 -4.59
N ASN A 9 -18.34 -16.69 -4.86
CA ASN A 9 -19.44 -15.97 -5.52
C ASN A 9 -19.99 -14.82 -4.68
N ALA A 10 -19.91 -14.92 -3.34
CA ALA A 10 -20.30 -13.87 -2.42
C ALA A 10 -19.21 -12.80 -2.20
N LEU A 11 -18.00 -13.01 -2.73
CA LEU A 11 -16.91 -12.04 -2.66
C LEU A 11 -17.06 -11.02 -3.80
N SER A 12 -17.38 -9.78 -3.44
CA SER A 12 -17.44 -8.68 -4.41
C SER A 12 -16.33 -7.66 -4.10
N PRO A 13 -15.20 -7.68 -4.84
CA PRO A 13 -14.20 -6.64 -4.73
C PRO A 13 -14.77 -5.28 -5.17
N LYS A 14 -14.68 -4.27 -4.30
CA LYS A 14 -15.14 -2.90 -4.60
C LYS A 14 -13.98 -1.93 -4.44
N PHE A 15 -13.73 -1.11 -5.46
CA PHE A 15 -12.77 -0.01 -5.36
C PHE A 15 -13.13 0.92 -4.19
N ALA A 16 -12.12 1.37 -3.43
CA ALA A 16 -12.31 2.32 -2.35
C ALA A 16 -11.60 3.65 -2.65
N SER A 17 -10.29 3.61 -2.89
CA SER A 17 -9.51 4.82 -3.20
C SER A 17 -8.23 4.50 -3.96
N SER A 18 -7.61 5.52 -4.54
CA SER A 18 -6.29 5.42 -5.17
C SER A 18 -5.52 6.72 -4.96
N TYR A 19 -4.22 6.59 -4.71
CA TYR A 19 -3.33 7.73 -4.49
C TYR A 19 -2.03 7.57 -5.28
N ASP A 20 -1.54 8.68 -5.82
CA ASP A 20 -0.19 8.81 -6.38
C ASP A 20 0.67 9.58 -5.39
N ILE A 21 1.55 8.86 -4.70
CA ILE A 21 2.32 9.35 -3.57
C ILE A 21 3.74 9.63 -4.03
N ASN A 22 4.16 10.87 -3.85
CA ASN A 22 5.54 11.30 -4.05
C ASN A 22 6.19 11.54 -2.69
N ILE A 23 7.14 10.69 -2.33
CA ILE A 23 7.91 10.81 -1.10
C ILE A 23 9.19 11.60 -1.41
N LEU A 24 9.41 12.72 -0.72
CA LEU A 24 10.56 13.59 -0.97
C LEU A 24 11.84 13.03 -0.33
N ASN A 25 11.71 12.51 0.88
CA ASN A 25 12.80 11.93 1.65
C ASN A 25 12.39 10.53 2.14
N PRO A 26 13.31 9.55 2.17
CA PRO A 26 13.04 8.23 2.74
C PRO A 26 12.40 8.31 4.13
N LEU A 27 11.54 7.36 4.48
CA LEU A 27 10.94 7.28 5.80
C LEU A 27 10.46 5.86 6.11
N TYR A 28 10.43 5.54 7.40
CA TYR A 28 9.95 4.27 7.93
C TYR A 28 8.64 4.50 8.71
N ILE A 29 7.54 3.85 8.31
CA ILE A 29 6.26 3.87 9.02
C ILE A 29 6.12 2.59 9.84
N THR A 30 5.92 2.72 11.15
CA THR A 30 5.85 1.59 12.10
C THR A 30 4.54 0.83 12.07
N ASP A 31 3.46 1.44 11.61
CA ASP A 31 2.08 1.00 11.87
C ASP A 31 1.14 1.40 10.74
N LEU A 32 1.56 1.22 9.48
CA LEU A 32 0.68 1.51 8.34
C LEU A 32 -0.57 0.64 8.44
N TYR A 33 -1.74 1.28 8.50
CA TYR A 33 -3.03 0.68 8.72
C TYR A 33 -4.08 1.27 7.78
N ASP A 34 -4.79 0.38 7.08
CA ASP A 34 -6.02 0.70 6.35
C ASP A 34 -7.07 -0.35 6.72
N VAL A 35 -8.33 0.07 6.81
CA VAL A 35 -9.46 -0.86 6.99
C VAL A 35 -9.70 -1.66 5.71
N ASP A 36 -9.42 -1.07 4.56
CA ASP A 36 -9.55 -1.69 3.25
C ASP A 36 -8.22 -2.38 2.85
N ASN A 37 -8.29 -3.34 1.93
CA ASN A 37 -7.08 -3.99 1.43
C ASN A 37 -6.30 -3.01 0.56
N THR A 38 -4.99 -2.99 0.70
CA THR A 38 -4.13 -2.01 0.03
C THR A 38 -3.14 -2.73 -0.89
N ILE A 39 -3.02 -2.24 -2.12
CA ILE A 39 -1.96 -2.61 -3.06
C ILE A 39 -1.05 -1.39 -3.25
N ILE A 40 0.26 -1.58 -3.09
CA ILE A 40 1.27 -0.55 -3.30
C ILE A 40 2.18 -0.97 -4.44
N LEU A 41 2.31 -0.12 -5.45
CA LEU A 41 3.26 -0.26 -6.55
C LEU A 41 4.43 0.70 -6.35
N ALA A 42 5.63 0.15 -6.23
CA ALA A 42 6.87 0.92 -6.24
C ALA A 42 7.27 1.25 -7.69
N LYS A 43 6.84 2.42 -8.18
CA LYS A 43 7.03 2.82 -9.59
C LYS A 43 8.47 3.26 -9.85
N TYR A 44 8.99 4.17 -9.02
CA TYR A 44 10.34 4.73 -9.13
C TYR A 44 11.00 4.83 -7.77
N SER A 45 11.17 3.70 -7.07
CA SER A 45 11.87 3.65 -5.77
C SER A 45 11.98 2.21 -5.27
N GLU A 46 12.75 2.02 -4.20
CA GLU A 46 12.64 0.85 -3.33
C GLU A 46 11.52 1.04 -2.30
N LEU A 47 10.87 -0.06 -1.96
CA LEU A 47 9.89 -0.19 -0.89
C LEU A 47 10.30 -1.38 -0.04
N TYR A 48 10.27 -1.25 1.28
CA TYR A 48 10.60 -2.33 2.20
C TYR A 48 9.44 -2.60 3.14
N PHE A 49 9.31 -3.84 3.63
CA PHE A 49 8.25 -4.19 4.56
C PHE A 49 8.70 -5.15 5.66
N GLY A 50 8.01 -5.06 6.80
CA GLY A 50 8.27 -5.86 8.00
C GLY A 50 9.56 -5.47 8.72
N GLU A 51 9.79 -6.10 9.88
CA GLU A 51 10.95 -5.84 10.74
C GLU A 51 12.28 -6.17 10.05
N ASN A 52 12.29 -7.17 9.17
CA ASN A 52 13.47 -7.60 8.43
C ASN A 52 13.78 -6.72 7.20
N LEU A 53 13.01 -5.66 6.95
CA LEU A 53 13.16 -4.77 5.79
C LEU A 53 13.24 -5.56 4.48
N ASN A 54 12.25 -6.42 4.24
CA ASN A 54 12.17 -7.23 3.02
C ASN A 54 11.92 -6.30 1.82
N LEU A 55 12.71 -6.44 0.75
CA LEU A 55 12.61 -5.60 -0.44
C LEU A 55 11.41 -5.98 -1.31
N VAL A 56 10.59 -4.99 -1.64
CA VAL A 56 9.64 -5.03 -2.76
C VAL A 56 10.36 -4.42 -3.98
N ALA A 57 10.75 -5.28 -4.92
CA ALA A 57 11.45 -4.83 -6.12
C ALA A 57 10.60 -3.83 -6.94
N GLN A 58 11.28 -2.95 -7.70
CA GLN A 58 10.61 -2.00 -8.59
C GLN A 58 9.61 -2.70 -9.51
N THR A 59 8.51 -2.01 -9.82
CA THR A 59 7.41 -2.51 -10.66
C THR A 59 6.68 -3.73 -10.10
N ARG A 60 6.93 -4.10 -8.84
CA ARG A 60 6.15 -5.13 -8.13
C ARG A 60 5.06 -4.50 -7.30
N PHE A 61 4.00 -5.28 -7.11
CA PHE A 61 2.90 -4.95 -6.23
C PHE A 61 3.16 -5.57 -4.86
N PHE A 62 3.00 -4.77 -3.82
CA PHE A 62 2.95 -5.21 -2.44
C PHE A 62 1.50 -5.17 -1.96
N PHE A 63 1.01 -6.29 -1.44
CA PHE A 63 -0.35 -6.42 -0.95
C PHE A 63 -0.37 -6.42 0.58
N ILE A 64 -1.28 -5.62 1.15
CA ILE A 64 -1.54 -5.52 2.57
C ILE A 64 -3.03 -5.82 2.81
N PRO A 65 -3.36 -6.89 3.56
CA PRO A 65 -4.73 -7.16 3.98
C PRO A 65 -5.29 -6.02 4.83
N GLY A 66 -6.54 -5.64 4.57
CA GLY A 66 -7.23 -4.64 5.38
C GLY A 66 -7.37 -5.09 6.84
N GLY A 67 -7.21 -4.15 7.77
CA GLY A 67 -7.27 -4.40 9.21
C GLY A 67 -5.97 -4.91 9.83
N ARG A 68 -4.86 -5.02 9.07
CA ARG A 68 -3.56 -5.48 9.56
C ARG A 68 -2.52 -4.34 9.53
N PRO A 69 -2.05 -3.86 10.70
CA PRO A 69 -0.91 -2.95 10.77
C PRO A 69 0.34 -3.56 10.12
N THR A 70 1.07 -2.78 9.34
CA THR A 70 2.25 -3.24 8.60
C THR A 70 3.37 -2.20 8.65
N ASN A 71 4.56 -2.62 9.04
CA ASN A 71 5.76 -1.77 8.99
C ASN A 71 6.19 -1.62 7.53
N ILE A 72 6.38 -0.39 7.07
CA ILE A 72 6.75 -0.10 5.67
C ILE A 72 7.83 0.97 5.60
N THR A 73 8.77 0.83 4.67
CA THR A 73 9.81 1.83 4.43
C THR A 73 9.75 2.29 3.00
N TYR A 74 9.58 3.59 2.81
CA TYR A 74 9.62 4.23 1.49
C TYR A 74 11.02 4.77 1.22
N GLY A 75 11.57 4.51 0.04
CA GLY A 75 12.80 5.17 -0.41
C GLY A 75 14.07 4.41 -0.10
N ALA A 76 14.45 4.35 1.17
CA ALA A 76 15.71 3.77 1.67
C ALA A 76 15.55 3.28 3.12
N LYS A 77 16.43 2.39 3.57
CA LYS A 77 16.34 1.70 4.87
C LYS A 77 16.63 2.59 6.09
N ASP A 78 17.30 3.71 5.89
CA ASP A 78 17.83 4.61 6.93
C ASP A 78 16.96 5.87 7.13
N GLY A 79 15.74 5.89 6.59
CA GLY A 79 14.80 6.99 6.80
C GLY A 79 14.33 7.13 8.25
N PRO A 80 13.93 8.34 8.70
CA PRO A 80 13.34 8.55 10.01
C PRO A 80 12.11 7.67 10.25
N ILE A 81 12.00 7.18 11.48
CA ILE A 81 10.89 6.38 11.98
C ILE A 81 9.72 7.29 12.33
N LYS A 82 8.52 6.96 11.85
CA LYS A 82 7.28 7.67 12.09
C LYS A 82 6.13 6.69 12.32
N THR A 83 5.13 7.12 13.07
CA THR A 83 3.82 6.45 13.06
C THR A 83 3.02 6.92 11.85
N GLN A 84 1.99 6.15 11.46
CA GLN A 84 1.06 6.56 10.41
C GLN A 84 0.36 7.88 10.77
N GLU A 85 -0.03 8.05 12.03
CA GLU A 85 -0.66 9.29 12.51
C GLU A 85 0.24 10.52 12.31
N ASN A 86 1.51 10.40 12.68
CA ASN A 86 2.49 11.47 12.48
C ASN A 86 2.68 11.77 10.98
N PHE A 87 2.76 10.72 10.15
CA PHE A 87 2.87 10.88 8.71
C PHE A 87 1.66 11.60 8.09
N ILE A 88 0.44 11.23 8.48
CA ILE A 88 -0.80 11.87 8.00
C ILE A 88 -0.84 13.33 8.46
N SER A 89 -0.53 13.59 9.72
CA SER A 89 -0.52 14.94 10.29
C SER A 89 0.45 15.84 9.56
N GLU A 90 1.71 15.42 9.41
CA GLU A 90 2.72 16.16 8.65
C GLU A 90 2.36 16.32 7.18
N ARG A 91 1.69 15.34 6.56
CA ARG A 91 1.17 15.50 5.20
C ARG A 91 0.12 16.60 5.16
N ILE A 92 -0.81 16.63 6.09
CA ILE A 92 -1.86 17.67 6.17
C ILE A 92 -1.23 19.05 6.41
N PHE A 93 -0.24 19.15 7.32
CA PHE A 93 0.48 20.40 7.57
C PHE A 93 1.38 20.81 6.39
N GLY A 94 2.04 19.86 5.74
CA GLY A 94 2.87 20.08 4.55
C GLY A 94 2.06 20.38 3.29
N LEU A 95 0.80 19.92 3.21
CA LEU A 95 -0.17 20.29 2.17
C LEU A 95 -0.67 21.74 2.32
N GLN A 96 -0.52 22.36 3.50
CA GLN A 96 -0.73 23.81 3.65
C GLN A 96 0.44 24.62 3.04
N ASN A 97 1.53 23.97 2.60
CA ASN A 97 2.65 24.63 1.94
C ASN A 97 3.25 23.80 0.77
N PRO A 98 2.67 23.91 -0.43
CA PRO A 98 3.46 23.74 -1.63
C PRO A 98 3.28 24.95 -2.55
N ILE A 99 3.77 26.13 -2.12
CA ILE A 99 4.18 27.16 -3.09
C ILE A 99 5.47 26.65 -3.75
N GLY A 100 5.32 26.05 -4.92
CA GLY A 100 6.41 25.84 -5.87
C GLY A 100 7.10 24.48 -5.81
N ARG A 101 6.64 23.52 -6.65
CA ARG A 101 7.59 22.58 -7.26
C ARG A 101 8.14 23.23 -8.53
N PRO A 102 9.47 23.27 -8.72
CA PRO A 102 10.02 23.69 -10.00
C PRO A 102 9.55 22.72 -11.09
N HIS A 103 9.03 23.28 -12.19
CA HIS A 103 8.65 22.55 -13.39
C HIS A 103 9.84 21.68 -13.84
N GLY A 104 9.68 20.34 -13.88
CA GLY A 104 10.67 19.42 -14.45
C GLY A 104 11.46 18.53 -13.48
N SER A 105 11.22 18.54 -12.17
CA SER A 105 11.84 17.53 -11.29
C SER A 105 11.08 16.20 -11.35
N ASN A 106 11.73 15.16 -11.89
CA ASN A 106 11.19 13.80 -11.81
C ASN A 106 11.10 13.37 -10.33
N PRO A 107 9.97 12.84 -9.86
CA PRO A 107 9.85 12.40 -8.47
C PRO A 107 10.81 11.25 -8.22
N LYS A 108 11.75 11.45 -7.27
CA LYS A 108 12.76 10.46 -6.89
C LYS A 108 12.19 9.20 -6.25
N HIS A 109 11.06 9.33 -5.54
CA HIS A 109 10.37 8.20 -4.90
C HIS A 109 8.87 8.29 -5.16
N ARG A 110 8.38 7.59 -6.18
CA ARG A 110 6.96 7.57 -6.57
C ARG A 110 6.32 6.21 -6.34
N PHE A 111 5.17 6.22 -5.68
CA PHE A 111 4.39 5.04 -5.32
C PHE A 111 2.93 5.24 -5.74
N ILE A 112 2.30 4.18 -6.25
CA ILE A 112 0.87 4.19 -6.53
C ILE A 112 0.21 3.25 -5.54
N THR A 113 -0.80 3.74 -4.83
CA THR A 113 -1.55 2.96 -3.85
C THR A 113 -2.99 2.80 -4.31
N VAL A 114 -3.54 1.60 -4.25
CA VAL A 114 -4.94 1.30 -4.54
C VAL A 114 -5.53 0.55 -3.36
N SER A 115 -6.59 1.12 -2.76
CA SER A 115 -7.35 0.47 -1.70
C SER A 115 -8.67 -0.09 -2.22
N PHE A 116 -9.05 -1.28 -1.77
CA PHE A 116 -10.27 -1.96 -2.18
C PHE A 116 -10.87 -2.84 -1.07
N LYS A 117 -12.19 -2.92 -1.06
CA LYS A 117 -12.97 -3.79 -0.18
C LYS A 117 -13.05 -5.18 -0.77
N ALA A 118 -12.80 -6.20 0.04
CA ALA A 118 -13.05 -7.60 -0.30
C ALA A 118 -13.67 -8.27 0.92
N LYS A 119 -15.00 -8.18 1.02
CA LYS A 119 -15.78 -8.73 2.12
C LYS A 119 -16.72 -9.82 1.62
N VAL A 120 -16.83 -10.90 2.39
CA VAL A 120 -17.84 -11.94 2.16
C VAL A 120 -19.14 -11.44 2.78
N PHE A 121 -20.22 -11.43 2.00
CA PHE A 121 -21.53 -10.89 2.40
C PHE A 121 -21.48 -9.46 2.96
N ASP A 122 -20.56 -8.63 2.45
CA ASP A 122 -20.28 -7.26 2.92
C ASP A 122 -19.93 -7.12 4.42
N ALA A 123 -19.77 -8.22 5.16
CA ALA A 123 -19.55 -8.22 6.60
C ALA A 123 -18.13 -8.65 7.00
N VAL A 124 -17.60 -9.71 6.38
CA VAL A 124 -16.38 -10.39 6.84
C VAL A 124 -15.20 -10.05 5.93
N HIS A 125 -14.12 -9.48 6.47
CA HIS A 125 -12.89 -9.18 5.72
C HIS A 125 -12.20 -10.46 5.25
N PHE A 126 -12.25 -10.75 3.96
CA PHE A 126 -11.88 -12.06 3.42
C PHE A 126 -10.42 -12.45 3.70
N PHE A 127 -9.46 -11.59 3.37
CA PHE A 127 -8.03 -11.92 3.49
C PHE A 127 -7.55 -12.04 4.94
N ILE A 128 -8.05 -11.18 5.84
CA ILE A 128 -7.67 -11.24 7.26
C ILE A 128 -8.29 -12.45 7.96
N SER A 129 -9.52 -12.85 7.60
CA SER A 129 -10.16 -14.07 8.10
C SER A 129 -9.43 -15.35 7.67
N LEU A 130 -8.72 -15.32 6.54
CA LEU A 130 -7.84 -16.40 6.10
C LEU A 130 -6.42 -16.31 6.68
N ASN A 131 -6.17 -15.34 7.58
CA ASN A 131 -4.86 -15.04 8.16
C ASN A 131 -3.75 -14.87 7.10
N ILE A 132 -4.10 -14.32 5.94
CA ILE A 132 -3.12 -14.01 4.90
C ILE A 132 -2.22 -12.87 5.41
N PRO A 133 -0.88 -13.01 5.42
CA PRO A 133 0.03 -11.93 5.81
C PRO A 133 0.19 -10.93 4.65
N PRO A 134 0.83 -9.76 4.87
CA PRO A 134 1.28 -8.92 3.77
C PRO A 134 2.29 -9.67 2.90
N PHE A 135 2.21 -9.54 1.58
CA PHE A 135 3.09 -10.26 0.66
C PHE A 135 3.35 -9.50 -0.64
N VAL A 136 4.48 -9.82 -1.28
CA VAL A 136 4.82 -9.32 -2.61
C VAL A 136 4.16 -10.20 -3.67
N ILE A 137 3.45 -9.58 -4.61
CA ILE A 137 2.83 -10.29 -5.73
C ILE A 137 3.92 -10.59 -6.77
N HIS A 138 4.46 -11.81 -6.70
CA HIS A 138 5.47 -12.29 -7.62
C HIS A 138 4.83 -12.80 -8.91
N LYS A 139 4.70 -11.93 -9.92
CA LYS A 139 4.34 -12.27 -11.32
C LYS A 139 2.95 -12.91 -11.49
N THR A 140 2.04 -12.10 -12.00
CA THR A 140 1.03 -12.54 -12.97
C THR A 140 1.24 -11.68 -14.22
N LYS A 141 0.90 -12.17 -15.42
CA LYS A 141 0.74 -11.32 -16.60
C LYS A 141 -0.39 -10.32 -16.32
N ILE A 142 -0.12 -9.27 -15.55
CA ILE A 142 -0.97 -8.08 -15.47
C ILE A 142 -0.46 -7.15 -16.57
N SER A 143 -0.63 -7.57 -17.82
CA SER A 143 -0.12 -6.88 -19.01
C SER A 143 -1.02 -5.73 -19.48
N PHE A 144 -1.87 -5.16 -18.60
CA PHE A 144 -2.92 -4.21 -19.01
C PHE A 144 -3.13 -3.00 -18.08
N LEU A 145 -2.14 -2.60 -17.28
CA LEU A 145 -2.29 -1.41 -16.41
C LEU A 145 -1.32 -0.26 -16.68
N PHE A 146 -0.48 -0.33 -17.71
CA PHE A 146 0.33 0.80 -18.19
C PHE A 146 0.47 0.77 -19.70
#